data_AF-A0A318DG00-F1
#
_entry.id   AF-A0A318DG00-F1
#
_cell.length_a   1.000
_cell.length_b   1.000
_cell.length_c   1.000
_cell.angle_alpha   90.00
_cell.angle_beta   90.00
_cell.angle_gamma   90.00
#
_symmetry.space_group_name_H-M   'P 1'
#
loop_
_entity.id
_entity.type
_entity.pdbx_description
1 polymer ?
#
loop_
_entity_poly.entity_id
_entity_poly.type
_entity_poly.pdbx_seq_one_letter_code
_entity_poly.pdbx_strand_id
1 'polypeptide(L)' 'MQRWADDDLRSVNAQIEFVLREALRKQGRLKRGTSEPVQDDEPD' A
#
# COMPACT_ATOMS: atom_id res chain seq x y z
N MET A 1 5.85 -12.19 -19.91
CA MET A 1 4.55 -11.51 -19.77
C MET A 1 4.07 -11.43 -18.32
N GLN A 2 4.13 -12.51 -17.52
CA GLN A 2 3.61 -12.51 -16.13
C GLN A 2 4.22 -11.41 -15.24
N ARG A 3 5.54 -11.22 -15.28
CA ARG A 3 6.24 -10.25 -14.42
C ARG A 3 5.77 -8.78 -14.60
N TRP A 4 5.37 -8.39 -15.82
CA TRP A 4 4.84 -7.04 -16.08
C TRP A 4 3.39 -6.89 -15.63
N ALA A 5 2.60 -7.96 -15.71
CA ALA A 5 1.25 -7.96 -15.16
C ALA A 5 1.29 -7.79 -13.63
N ASP A 6 2.26 -8.40 -12.95
CA ASP A 6 2.46 -8.21 -11.50
C ASP A 6 2.87 -6.78 -11.15
N ASP A 7 3.76 -6.17 -11.94
CA ASP A 7 4.17 -4.77 -11.75
C ASP A 7 2.99 -3.79 -11.97
N ASP A 8 2.17 -4.02 -12.99
CA ASP A 8 0.97 -3.23 -13.26
C ASP A 8 -0.07 -3.40 -12.15
N LEU A 9 -0.31 -4.62 -11.67
CA LEU A 9 -1.22 -4.89 -10.57
C LEU A 9 -0.74 -4.26 -9.25
N ARG A 10 0.56 -4.30 -8.97
CA ARG A 10 1.17 -3.61 -7.81
C ARG A 10 1.00 -2.10 -7.91
N SER A 11 1.11 -1.53 -9.12
CA SER A 11 0.89 -0.10 -9.35
C SER A 11 -0.55 0.33 -9.07
N VAL A 12 -1.52 -0.51 -9.44
CA VAL A 12 -2.94 -0.29 -9.17
C VAL A 12 -3.23 -0.41 -7.68
N ASN A 13 -2.68 -1.42 -7.00
CA ASN A 13 -2.82 -1.55 -5.55
C ASN A 13 -2.28 -0.33 -4.80
N ALA A 14 -1.11 0.20 -5.21
CA ALA A 14 -0.55 1.43 -4.62
C ALA A 14 -1.46 2.65 -4.81
N GLN A 15 -2.09 2.79 -5.98
CA GLN A 15 -3.07 3.86 -6.22
C GLN A 15 -4.33 3.71 -5.36
N ILE A 16 -4.84 2.49 -5.21
CA ILE A 16 -5.99 2.17 -4.35
C ILE A 16 -5.67 2.53 -2.89
N GLU A 17 -4.50 2.14 -2.39
CA GLU A 17 -4.04 2.47 -1.04
C GLU A 17 -3.91 3.98 -0.80
N PHE A 18 -3.41 4.72 -1.80
CA PHE A 18 -3.32 6.17 -1.73
C PHE A 18 -4.70 6.80 -1.55
N VAL A 19 -5.69 6.41 -2.38
CA VAL A 19 -7.06 6.92 -2.32
C VAL A 19 -7.72 6.57 -0.98
N LEU A 20 -7.56 5.34 -0.49
CA LEU A 20 -8.06 4.91 0.83
C LEU A 20 -7.46 5.74 1.95
N ARG A 21 -6.14 5.97 1.93
CA ARG A 21 -5.45 6.79 2.93
C ARG A 21 -5.92 8.24 2.87
N GLU A 22 -6.12 8.80 1.69
CA GLU A 22 -6.64 10.15 1.51
C GLU A 22 -8.07 10.28 2.05
N ALA A 23 -8.95 9.33 1.74
CA ALA A 23 -10.32 9.30 2.23
C ALA A 23 -10.38 9.22 3.77
N LEU A 24 -9.55 8.36 4.38
CA LEU A 24 -9.45 8.25 5.84
C LEU A 24 -8.86 9.50 6.50
N ARG A 25 -7.88 10.17 5.85
CA ARG A 25 -7.34 11.47 6.28
C ARG A 25 -8.41 12.55 6.26
N LYS A 26 -9.18 12.66 5.17
CA LYS A 26 -10.27 13.64 5.02
C LYS A 26 -11.35 13.48 6.09
N GLN A 27 -11.64 12.24 6.48
CA GLN A 27 -12.60 11.94 7.56
C GLN A 27 -12.01 12.14 8.98
N GLY A 28 -10.76 12.61 9.12
CA GLY A 28 -10.10 12.80 10.41
C GLY A 28 -9.82 11.51 11.17
N ARG A 29 -9.92 10.34 10.51
CA ARG A 29 -9.80 9.01 11.14
C ARG A 29 -8.42 8.38 10.99
N LEU A 30 -7.47 9.05 10.33
CA LEU A 30 -6.12 8.53 10.23
C LEU A 30 -5.41 8.67 11.60
N LYS A 31 -5.36 7.56 12.35
CA LYS A 31 -4.50 7.46 13.54
C LYS A 31 -3.06 7.78 13.10
N ARG A 32 -2.37 8.66 13.83
CA ARG A 32 -0.92 8.89 13.72
C ARG A 32 -0.21 7.65 14.28
N GLY A 33 -0.36 6.52 13.59
CA GLY A 33 0.24 5.23 13.94
C GLY A 33 1.35 4.96 12.94
N THR A 34 2.56 4.86 13.48
CA THR A 34 3.81 4.41 12.87
C THR A 34 3.55 3.46 11.70
N SER A 35 3.92 3.88 10.49
CA SER A 35 4.21 2.94 9.41
C SER A 35 5.51 2.24 9.81
N GLU A 36 5.41 1.20 10.63
CA GLU A 36 6.51 0.27 10.79
C GLU A 36 6.74 -0.37 9.41
N PRO A 37 7.96 -0.32 8.87
CA PRO A 37 8.25 -1.01 7.63
C PRO A 37 7.95 -2.49 7.86
N VAL A 38 7.12 -3.07 7.00
CA VAL A 38 6.97 -4.53 6.93
C VAL A 38 8.35 -5.04 6.56
N GLN A 39 9.03 -5.66 7.52
CA GLN A 39 10.24 -6.43 7.24
C GLN A 39 9.75 -7.65 6.45
N ASP A 40 10.06 -7.67 5.15
CA ASP A 40 10.00 -8.90 4.39
C ASP A 40 11.12 -9.80 4.92
N ASP A 41 10.81 -10.57 5.97
CA ASP A 41 11.60 -11.74 6.34
C ASP A 41 11.46 -12.72 5.17
N GLU A 42 12.42 -12.70 4.25
CA GLU A 42 12.61 -13.70 3.21
C GLU A 42 13.02 -15.02 3.91
N PRO A 43 12.18 -16.08 3.89
CA PRO A 43 12.62 -17.39 4.32
C PRO A 43 13.31 -18.09 3.14
N ASP A 44 14.54 -18.55 3.37
CA ASP A 44 15.41 -19.40 2.52
C ASP A 44 14.84 -19.98 1.21
#